data_AF-A0A838ICB3-F1
#
_entry.id   AF-A0A838ICB3-F1
#
_cell.length_a   1.000
_cell.length_b   1.000
_cell.length_c   1.000
_cell.angle_alpha   90.00
_cell.angle_beta   90.00
_cell.angle_gamma   90.00
#
_symmetry.space_group_name_H-M   'P 1'
#
loop_
_entity.id
_entity.type
_entity.pdbx_description
1 polymer ?
#
loop_
_entity_poly.entity_id
_entity_poly.type
_entity_poly.pdbx_seq_one_letter_code
_entity_poly.pdbx_strand_id
1 'polypeptide(L)'
;MKILRSALCSCLLVACLVCALPSFVYAENEAEAEPVEEVAAEPEQPEPAPVVQPEPAAVVVEPVVVERPPLGRDAAGPVVAEAEAEAAVVDEGIRSEFIFGSYGRVRAATDLQGSTARPVNVVTYGSRIDEVSYAELEFRQRFLTPERNTSTFHSEVVATLAFLDDFFHYTGRFEQSLAMRNLYAELGWAGGLVDVSLWGGSRMYRGDDVYLLDFWPLDNLNTVGGGTRVAMGQDFGRTEIKVHAGVNRLVDPYQLQVVRVPGIEFGADDVVFLDRQRFIVSGRAEQQLWLAPQGRTGLKLAVYGESQHLPEGTQRLADGVNERTVPEDDGWLIGTQLGFWTAGEGLFAGSFANLFVRYASDLAAYGEFGIPYGVNLEETSQGASELLVALSGNLETPWAGLLVGAYFKDFATAGRESTFRDYWETIVAARVHAYVTRHIHPGVEISHQVRQHGGPFPETESYSSPRFEVPAVTKLSFIQAFSMEPSMYSRPQLRLIYTASMLNESAQRSYRPQDPRRELDVQHYLGVMVEWWFNSASY
;
A
#
# COMPACT_ATOMS: atom_id res chain seq x y z
N MET A 1 -20.10 38.32 27.81
CA MET A 1 -19.78 37.07 28.54
C MET A 1 -20.98 36.09 28.62
N LYS A 2 -21.78 35.94 27.56
CA LYS A 2 -22.91 34.98 27.46
C LYS A 2 -23.01 34.29 26.08
N ILE A 3 -22.02 34.46 25.20
CA ILE A 3 -22.02 33.89 23.84
C ILE A 3 -21.06 32.69 23.70
N LEU A 4 -20.27 32.36 24.74
CA LEU A 4 -19.27 31.28 24.68
C LEU A 4 -19.77 29.90 25.15
N ARG A 5 -21.06 29.73 25.44
CA ARG A 5 -21.61 28.45 25.97
C ARG A 5 -22.43 27.63 24.96
N SER A 6 -22.76 28.14 23.78
CA SER A 6 -23.55 27.37 22.79
C SER A 6 -22.74 26.74 21.67
N ALA A 7 -21.42 26.96 21.59
CA ALA A 7 -20.57 26.37 20.55
C ALA A 7 -19.94 25.02 20.94
N LEU A 8 -19.90 24.66 22.23
CA LEU A 8 -19.33 23.40 22.70
C LEU A 8 -20.32 22.22 22.72
N CYS A 9 -21.62 22.46 22.50
CA CYS A 9 -22.65 21.42 22.63
C CYS A 9 -23.01 20.73 21.30
N SER A 10 -22.50 21.22 20.16
CA SER A 10 -22.83 20.68 18.83
C SER A 10 -21.73 19.81 18.21
N CYS A 11 -20.53 19.77 18.78
CA CYS A 11 -19.44 18.89 18.31
C CYS A 11 -19.46 17.48 18.92
N LEU A 12 -20.32 17.21 19.91
CA LEU A 12 -20.41 15.89 20.56
C LEU A 12 -21.44 14.93 19.91
N LEU A 13 -22.22 15.38 18.93
CA LEU A 13 -23.32 14.57 18.36
C LEU A 13 -22.91 13.66 17.19
N VAL A 14 -21.69 13.77 16.66
CA VAL A 14 -21.20 12.91 15.56
C VAL A 14 -20.59 11.58 16.07
N ALA A 15 -20.36 11.45 17.38
CA ALA A 15 -19.77 10.24 17.98
C ALA A 15 -20.80 9.21 18.51
N CYS A 16 -22.12 9.48 18.42
CA CYS A 16 -23.16 8.64 19.05
C CYS A 16 -23.94 7.69 18.10
N LEU A 17 -23.56 7.55 16.83
CA LEU A 17 -24.32 6.72 15.88
C LEU A 17 -23.74 5.30 15.62
N VAL A 18 -22.82 4.81 16.46
CA VAL A 18 -22.18 3.48 16.29
C VAL A 18 -22.68 2.44 17.33
N CYS A 19 -23.58 2.79 18.25
CA CYS A 19 -23.92 1.93 19.40
C CYS A 19 -25.31 1.24 19.35
N ALA A 20 -25.87 0.93 18.18
CA ALA A 20 -27.17 0.23 18.12
C ALA A 20 -27.10 -1.05 17.27
N LEU A 21 -26.62 -2.14 17.88
CA LEU A 21 -26.97 -3.51 17.47
C LEU A 21 -27.45 -4.30 18.69
N PRO A 22 -28.48 -5.15 18.54
CA PRO A 22 -29.18 -5.79 19.66
C PRO A 22 -28.40 -6.96 20.23
N SER A 23 -28.35 -7.03 21.57
CA SER A 23 -27.87 -8.17 22.34
C SER A 23 -28.79 -9.37 22.12
N PHE A 24 -28.32 -10.41 21.43
CA PHE A 24 -28.94 -11.73 21.50
C PHE A 24 -28.31 -12.54 22.62
N VAL A 25 -29.16 -12.92 23.58
CA VAL A 25 -28.87 -13.80 24.71
C VAL A 25 -28.74 -15.23 24.17
N TYR A 26 -27.58 -15.86 24.37
CA TYR A 26 -27.42 -17.31 24.20
C TYR A 26 -27.60 -17.98 25.56
N ALA A 27 -28.54 -18.92 25.62
CA ALA A 27 -28.74 -19.82 26.74
C ALA A 27 -27.78 -21.00 26.63
N GLU A 28 -27.04 -21.27 27.72
CA GLU A 28 -26.22 -22.47 27.88
C GLU A 28 -27.13 -23.70 27.98
N ASN A 29 -26.88 -24.72 27.15
CA ASN A 29 -27.35 -26.07 27.39
C ASN A 29 -26.12 -26.97 27.55
N GLU A 30 -25.90 -27.40 28.79
CA GLU A 30 -25.00 -28.49 29.12
C GLU A 30 -25.48 -29.77 28.43
N ALA A 31 -24.60 -30.44 27.70
CA ALA A 31 -24.83 -31.78 27.19
C ALA A 31 -23.62 -32.66 27.53
N GLU A 32 -23.95 -33.83 28.09
CA GLU A 32 -23.08 -34.86 28.64
C GLU A 32 -21.98 -35.33 27.68
N ALA A 33 -20.80 -35.57 28.25
CA ALA A 33 -19.66 -36.18 27.57
C ALA A 33 -19.83 -37.71 27.52
N GLU A 34 -19.83 -38.27 26.31
CA GLU A 34 -19.60 -39.70 26.07
C GLU A 34 -18.10 -40.00 25.85
N PRO A 35 -17.63 -41.22 26.17
CA PRO A 35 -16.20 -41.53 26.22
C PRO A 35 -15.60 -41.73 24.81
N VAL A 36 -14.42 -41.16 24.61
CA VAL A 36 -13.63 -41.28 23.38
C VAL A 36 -12.99 -42.67 23.29
N GLU A 37 -13.26 -43.35 22.18
CA GLU A 37 -12.66 -44.63 21.81
C GLU A 37 -11.22 -44.41 21.29
N GLU A 38 -10.27 -45.14 21.87
CA GLU A 38 -8.82 -45.03 21.61
C GLU A 38 -8.48 -45.69 20.26
N VAL A 39 -8.26 -44.88 19.21
CA VAL A 39 -7.79 -45.35 17.90
C VAL A 39 -6.27 -45.46 17.91
N ALA A 40 -5.77 -46.68 17.70
CA ALA A 40 -4.35 -47.02 17.63
C ALA A 40 -3.65 -46.31 16.46
N ALA A 41 -2.50 -45.70 16.76
CA ALA A 41 -1.65 -45.02 15.79
C ALA A 41 -0.98 -46.00 14.80
N GLU A 42 -1.04 -45.66 13.53
CA GLU A 42 -0.32 -46.31 12.43
C GLU A 42 1.16 -45.86 12.46
N PRO A 43 2.15 -46.76 12.23
CA PRO A 43 3.56 -46.43 12.39
C PRO A 43 4.07 -45.51 11.28
N GLU A 44 4.69 -44.39 11.69
CA GLU A 44 5.37 -43.43 10.81
C GLU A 44 6.50 -44.08 10.00
N GLN A 45 6.52 -43.79 8.69
CA GLN A 45 7.67 -44.07 7.83
C GLN A 45 8.82 -43.11 8.15
N PRO A 46 10.08 -43.57 8.16
CA PRO A 46 11.22 -42.71 8.48
C PRO A 46 11.46 -41.66 7.38
N GLU A 47 11.58 -40.40 7.81
CA GLU A 47 12.04 -39.27 7.00
C GLU A 47 13.41 -39.56 6.36
N PRO A 48 13.61 -39.23 5.07
CA PRO A 48 14.93 -39.32 4.44
C PRO A 48 15.87 -38.28 5.05
N ALA A 49 17.10 -38.71 5.36
CA ALA A 49 18.15 -37.88 5.93
C ALA A 49 18.47 -36.65 5.06
N PRO A 50 18.82 -35.50 5.68
CA PRO A 50 19.15 -34.28 4.95
C PRO A 50 20.39 -34.47 4.07
N VAL A 51 20.25 -34.10 2.80
CA VAL A 51 21.34 -34.04 1.83
C VAL A 51 22.29 -32.90 2.24
N VAL A 52 23.50 -33.25 2.66
CA VAL A 52 24.59 -32.31 2.92
C VAL A 52 25.01 -31.68 1.60
N GLN A 53 24.75 -30.38 1.43
CA GLN A 53 25.32 -29.59 0.35
C GLN A 53 26.82 -29.36 0.63
N PRO A 54 27.72 -29.55 -0.35
CA PRO A 54 29.13 -29.24 -0.15
C PRO A 54 29.34 -27.72 -0.05
N GLU A 55 30.07 -27.32 0.98
CA GLU A 55 30.58 -25.97 1.21
C GLU A 55 31.35 -25.46 -0.03
N PRO A 56 31.04 -24.25 -0.56
CA PRO A 56 31.88 -23.64 -1.58
C PRO A 56 33.23 -23.25 -0.97
N ALA A 57 34.31 -23.75 -1.58
CA ALA A 57 35.68 -23.51 -1.16
C ALA A 57 35.98 -22.00 -1.06
N ALA A 58 36.50 -21.59 0.09
CA ALA A 58 36.99 -20.24 0.33
C ALA A 58 38.12 -19.89 -0.65
N VAL A 59 37.89 -18.91 -1.51
CA VAL A 59 38.95 -18.28 -2.30
C VAL A 59 39.74 -17.38 -1.36
N VAL A 60 40.95 -17.81 -1.01
CA VAL A 60 41.94 -16.99 -0.31
C VAL A 60 42.44 -15.94 -1.30
N VAL A 61 41.96 -14.70 -1.16
CA VAL A 61 42.55 -13.54 -1.83
C VAL A 61 43.69 -13.04 -0.95
N GLU A 62 44.94 -13.20 -1.40
CA GLU A 62 46.09 -12.59 -0.74
C GLU A 62 45.97 -11.05 -0.78
N PRO A 63 46.22 -10.34 0.34
CA PRO A 63 46.15 -8.90 0.37
C PRO A 63 47.33 -8.30 -0.42
N VAL A 64 47.00 -7.56 -1.49
CA VAL A 64 47.96 -6.68 -2.16
C VAL A 64 48.31 -5.54 -1.20
N VAL A 65 49.54 -5.58 -0.69
CA VAL A 65 50.15 -4.51 0.10
C VAL A 65 50.39 -3.32 -0.82
N VAL A 66 49.55 -2.29 -0.72
CA VAL A 66 49.84 -0.96 -1.29
C VAL A 66 50.65 -0.19 -0.25
N GLU A 67 51.94 0.00 -0.52
CA GLU A 67 52.80 0.88 0.27
C GLU A 67 52.24 2.31 0.26
N ARG A 68 51.94 2.84 1.45
CA ARG A 68 51.62 4.26 1.64
C ARG A 68 52.93 5.07 1.68
N PRO A 69 53.11 6.11 0.84
CA PRO A 69 54.20 7.06 1.05
C PRO A 69 53.91 7.95 2.27
N PRO A 70 54.95 8.47 2.94
CA PRO A 70 54.82 9.15 4.22
C PRO A 70 54.19 10.54 4.09
N LEU A 71 53.28 10.85 5.01
CA LEU A 71 52.73 12.19 5.23
C LEU A 71 53.81 13.11 5.82
N GLY A 72 54.44 13.89 4.95
CA GLY A 72 55.27 15.05 5.32
C GLY A 72 54.46 16.34 5.27
N ARG A 73 54.48 17.09 6.36
CA ARG A 73 53.89 18.43 6.50
C ARG A 73 54.81 19.52 5.91
N ASP A 74 54.14 20.52 5.36
CA ASP A 74 54.50 21.94 5.24
C ASP A 74 55.09 22.51 3.93
N ALA A 75 54.45 23.64 3.56
CA ALA A 75 54.92 24.82 2.82
C ALA A 75 54.50 25.02 1.35
N ALA A 76 53.42 25.80 1.21
CA ALA A 76 53.29 27.04 0.40
C ALA A 76 53.56 27.04 -1.12
N GLY A 77 52.55 27.48 -1.88
CA GLY A 77 52.71 28.16 -3.18
C GLY A 77 51.64 27.80 -4.22
N PRO A 78 50.96 28.77 -4.86
CA PRO A 78 49.77 28.51 -5.66
C PRO A 78 50.14 28.11 -7.09
N VAL A 79 49.51 27.06 -7.60
CA VAL A 79 49.49 26.78 -9.05
C VAL A 79 48.03 26.82 -9.49
N VAL A 80 47.67 27.96 -10.05
CA VAL A 80 46.56 28.11 -10.98
C VAL A 80 46.88 27.19 -12.15
N ALA A 81 46.09 26.14 -12.31
CA ALA A 81 45.98 25.40 -13.56
C ALA A 81 44.48 25.17 -13.76
N GLU A 82 43.95 25.98 -14.68
CA GLU A 82 42.62 25.86 -15.27
C GLU A 82 42.37 24.41 -15.69
N ALA A 83 41.52 23.73 -14.92
CA ALA A 83 40.68 22.68 -15.47
C ALA A 83 39.34 23.36 -15.74
N GLU A 84 39.22 23.97 -16.93
CA GLU A 84 37.93 24.18 -17.56
C GLU A 84 37.27 22.81 -17.67
N ALA A 85 36.42 22.50 -16.69
CA ALA A 85 35.39 21.51 -16.89
C ALA A 85 34.52 22.07 -18.02
N GLU A 86 34.57 21.42 -19.18
CA GLU A 86 33.58 21.54 -20.24
C GLU A 86 32.20 21.43 -19.60
N ALA A 87 31.62 22.58 -19.26
CA ALA A 87 30.22 22.70 -18.98
C ALA A 87 29.51 22.34 -20.29
N ALA A 88 28.72 21.28 -20.24
CA ALA A 88 27.86 20.84 -21.32
C ALA A 88 27.21 22.05 -22.00
N VAL A 89 27.36 22.14 -23.32
CA VAL A 89 26.66 23.13 -24.15
C VAL A 89 25.16 22.89 -23.98
N VAL A 90 24.55 23.61 -23.05
CA VAL A 90 23.09 23.76 -22.96
C VAL A 90 22.74 24.83 -23.98
N ASP A 91 22.03 24.41 -25.04
CA ASP A 91 21.43 25.29 -26.04
C ASP A 91 20.72 26.47 -25.34
N GLU A 92 20.94 27.70 -25.82
CA GLU A 92 20.54 28.94 -25.15
C GLU A 92 19.01 29.00 -24.96
N GLY A 93 18.54 28.52 -23.81
CA GLY A 93 17.14 28.59 -23.40
C GLY A 93 16.59 27.36 -22.66
N ILE A 94 17.25 26.20 -22.69
CA ILE A 94 16.76 25.03 -21.95
C ILE A 94 17.21 25.12 -20.49
N ARG A 95 16.26 25.18 -19.55
CA ARG A 95 16.52 25.14 -18.11
C ARG A 95 16.51 23.70 -17.62
N SER A 96 17.53 23.33 -16.85
CA SER A 96 17.68 22.02 -16.22
C SER A 96 17.45 22.14 -14.70
N GLU A 97 16.60 21.28 -14.14
CA GLU A 97 16.26 21.23 -12.73
C GLU A 97 16.41 19.80 -12.19
N PHE A 98 17.26 19.62 -11.19
CA PHE A 98 17.31 18.40 -10.41
C PHE A 98 16.43 18.55 -9.17
N ILE A 99 15.53 17.60 -8.95
CA ILE A 99 14.62 17.58 -7.82
C ILE A 99 14.85 16.27 -7.05
N PHE A 100 15.11 16.41 -5.76
CA PHE A 100 15.18 15.30 -4.82
C PHE A 100 13.92 15.31 -3.95
N GLY A 101 13.28 14.14 -3.86
CA GLY A 101 12.12 13.89 -3.03
C GLY A 101 12.27 12.61 -2.22
N SER A 102 11.45 12.47 -1.19
CA SER A 102 11.39 11.27 -0.39
C SER A 102 10.05 11.15 0.31
N TYR A 103 9.65 9.91 0.56
CA TYR A 103 8.62 9.53 1.51
C TYR A 103 9.20 8.43 2.40
N GLY A 104 8.82 8.37 3.67
CA GLY A 104 9.19 7.22 4.47
C GLY A 104 8.75 7.27 5.91
N ARG A 105 8.88 6.13 6.55
CA ARG A 105 8.67 5.89 7.97
C ARG A 105 9.69 4.90 8.50
N VAL A 106 10.27 5.19 9.66
CA VAL A 106 11.16 4.28 10.38
C VAL A 106 10.68 4.18 11.81
N ARG A 107 10.60 2.95 12.32
CA ARG A 107 10.17 2.69 13.70
C ARG A 107 11.18 1.86 14.48
N ALA A 108 11.15 2.05 15.79
CA ALA A 108 11.70 1.12 16.78
C ALA A 108 10.58 0.83 17.79
N ALA A 109 10.16 -0.43 17.93
CA ALA A 109 8.99 -0.79 18.73
C ALA A 109 9.10 -2.19 19.36
N THR A 110 8.43 -2.36 20.50
CA THR A 110 8.32 -3.63 21.24
C THR A 110 6.86 -3.97 21.57
N ASP A 111 6.58 -5.25 21.74
CA ASP A 111 5.31 -5.79 22.21
C ASP A 111 5.12 -5.73 23.75
N LEU A 112 6.09 -5.13 24.48
CA LEU A 112 6.18 -5.12 25.95
C LEU A 112 6.39 -6.50 26.61
N GLN A 113 6.59 -7.55 25.81
CA GLN A 113 6.88 -8.91 26.25
C GLN A 113 8.30 -9.36 25.84
N GLY A 114 9.06 -8.47 25.18
CA GLY A 114 10.45 -8.70 24.79
C GLY A 114 10.63 -9.02 23.30
N SER A 115 9.55 -9.03 22.50
CA SER A 115 9.60 -9.23 21.06
C SER A 115 9.36 -7.94 20.29
N THR A 116 9.53 -8.03 18.96
CA THR A 116 9.20 -6.96 18.01
C THR A 116 7.69 -6.73 17.98
N ALA A 117 7.26 -5.47 18.04
CA ALA A 117 5.86 -5.15 17.82
C ALA A 117 5.44 -5.45 16.37
N ARG A 118 4.23 -5.98 16.18
CA ARG A 118 3.66 -6.28 14.85
C ARG A 118 2.28 -5.64 14.70
N PRO A 119 1.89 -5.23 13.48
CA PRO A 119 0.52 -4.82 13.22
C PRO A 119 -0.48 -5.95 13.54
N VAL A 120 -1.57 -5.61 14.20
CA VAL A 120 -2.67 -6.54 14.50
C VAL A 120 -3.89 -6.19 13.66
N ASN A 121 -4.14 -6.91 12.57
CA ASN A 121 -5.26 -6.63 11.67
C ASN A 121 -6.01 -7.91 11.31
N VAL A 122 -7.34 -7.82 11.19
CA VAL A 122 -8.21 -8.90 10.71
C VAL A 122 -8.88 -8.58 9.37
N VAL A 123 -8.58 -7.40 8.82
CA VAL A 123 -9.07 -6.90 7.53
C VAL A 123 -7.91 -6.64 6.56
N THR A 124 -8.20 -6.45 5.28
CA THR A 124 -7.18 -6.24 4.23
C THR A 124 -6.36 -4.98 4.46
N TYR A 125 -7.01 -3.86 4.81
CA TYR A 125 -6.35 -2.57 5.04
C TYR A 125 -6.61 -2.09 6.47
N GLY A 126 -5.67 -2.40 7.37
CA GLY A 126 -5.77 -2.00 8.78
C GLY A 126 -5.45 -0.53 9.04
N SER A 127 -5.57 -0.10 10.29
CA SER A 127 -5.02 1.18 10.72
C SER A 127 -3.49 1.20 10.52
N ARG A 128 -2.98 2.34 10.04
CA ARG A 128 -1.55 2.54 9.76
C ARG A 128 -0.67 2.88 10.96
N ILE A 129 -1.24 3.02 12.16
CA ILE A 129 -0.53 3.60 13.30
C ILE A 129 0.72 2.80 13.72
N ASP A 130 0.69 1.49 13.49
CA ASP A 130 1.72 0.52 13.86
C ASP A 130 2.43 -0.10 12.64
N GLU A 131 2.40 0.57 11.48
CA GLU A 131 3.00 0.10 10.24
C GLU A 131 4.51 -0.14 10.31
N VAL A 132 4.94 -1.10 9.48
CA VAL A 132 6.34 -1.46 9.29
C VAL A 132 7.16 -0.34 8.65
N SER A 133 8.48 -0.41 8.81
CA SER A 133 9.36 0.60 8.24
C SER A 133 9.38 0.52 6.72
N TYR A 134 9.49 1.68 6.07
CA TYR A 134 9.49 1.80 4.62
C TYR A 134 10.08 3.15 4.23
N ALA A 135 10.84 3.23 3.14
CA ALA A 135 11.30 4.51 2.62
C ALA A 135 11.40 4.50 1.09
N GLU A 136 11.21 5.67 0.49
CA GLU A 136 11.41 5.96 -0.91
C GLU A 136 12.36 7.13 -1.07
N LEU A 137 13.30 7.00 -2.01
CA LEU A 137 14.15 8.07 -2.50
C LEU A 137 13.79 8.33 -3.95
N GLU A 138 13.41 9.56 -4.25
CA GLU A 138 12.96 9.97 -5.57
C GLU A 138 13.95 10.98 -6.17
N PHE A 139 14.36 10.70 -7.40
CA PHE A 139 15.28 11.52 -8.17
C PHE A 139 14.59 11.93 -9.46
N ARG A 140 14.52 13.23 -9.71
CA ARG A 140 13.91 13.76 -10.93
C ARG A 140 14.84 14.73 -11.60
N GLN A 141 14.97 14.56 -12.91
CA GLN A 141 15.73 15.46 -13.76
C GLN A 141 14.75 16.04 -14.78
N ARG A 142 14.43 17.33 -14.62
CA ARG A 142 13.46 18.06 -15.44
C ARG A 142 14.16 19.06 -16.34
N PHE A 143 13.75 19.10 -17.61
CA PHE A 143 14.20 20.03 -18.63
C PHE A 143 13.01 20.86 -19.10
N LEU A 144 13.19 22.17 -19.20
CA LEU A 144 12.15 23.12 -19.55
C LEU A 144 12.63 24.02 -20.67
N THR A 145 11.81 24.20 -21.71
CA THR A 145 12.08 25.21 -22.73
C THR A 145 11.67 26.59 -22.23
N PRO A 146 12.09 27.69 -22.89
CA PRO A 146 11.47 28.99 -22.66
C PRO A 146 9.97 28.92 -22.96
N GLU A 147 9.20 29.74 -22.25
CA GLU A 147 7.76 29.87 -22.48
C GLU A 147 7.48 30.37 -23.90
N ARG A 148 6.56 29.71 -24.61
CA ARG A 148 6.06 30.10 -25.93
C ARG A 148 4.54 30.07 -25.92
N ASN A 149 3.91 31.20 -26.27
CA ASN A 149 2.45 31.34 -26.34
C ASN A 149 1.75 30.82 -25.07
N THR A 150 2.17 31.28 -23.89
CA THR A 150 1.67 30.84 -22.56
C THR A 150 1.98 29.40 -22.18
N SER A 151 2.67 28.62 -23.01
CA SER A 151 2.99 27.22 -22.71
C SER A 151 4.49 26.98 -22.60
N THR A 152 4.88 26.11 -21.69
CA THR A 152 6.25 25.64 -21.51
C THR A 152 6.29 24.15 -21.85
N PHE A 153 7.17 23.77 -22.78
CA PHE A 153 7.45 22.36 -23.00
C PHE A 153 8.38 21.84 -21.91
N HIS A 154 8.09 20.66 -21.40
CA HIS A 154 8.88 19.98 -20.39
C HIS A 154 9.20 18.55 -20.78
N SER A 155 10.36 18.08 -20.31
CA SER A 155 10.76 16.67 -20.29
C SER A 155 11.24 16.35 -18.88
N GLU A 156 10.86 15.22 -18.31
CA GLU A 156 11.29 14.80 -16.98
C GLU A 156 11.59 13.32 -16.97
N VAL A 157 12.69 12.93 -16.32
CA VAL A 157 13.01 11.53 -15.99
C VAL A 157 12.87 11.36 -14.49
N VAL A 158 12.15 10.32 -14.07
CA VAL A 158 11.86 10.02 -12.67
C VAL A 158 12.39 8.64 -12.32
N ALA A 159 13.13 8.54 -11.22
CA ALA A 159 13.54 7.28 -10.61
C ALA A 159 13.16 7.26 -9.13
N THR A 160 12.51 6.20 -8.66
CA THR A 160 12.14 6.01 -7.26
C THR A 160 12.70 4.68 -6.74
N LEU A 161 13.61 4.75 -5.78
CA LEU A 161 14.16 3.60 -5.06
C LEU A 161 13.40 3.41 -3.76
N ALA A 162 12.85 2.23 -3.54
CA ALA A 162 12.20 1.87 -2.29
C ALA A 162 13.03 0.91 -1.46
N PHE A 163 12.98 1.13 -0.15
CA PHE A 163 13.62 0.35 0.90
C PHE A 163 12.52 -0.27 1.75
N LEU A 164 12.50 -1.60 1.82
CA LEU A 164 11.53 -2.37 2.61
C LEU A 164 11.99 -2.52 4.06
N ASP A 165 11.13 -3.09 4.92
CA ASP A 165 11.46 -3.39 6.33
C ASP A 165 12.66 -4.36 6.41
N ASP A 166 13.34 -4.42 7.56
CA ASP A 166 14.60 -5.16 7.84
C ASP A 166 15.93 -4.39 7.67
N PHE A 167 15.96 -3.10 8.04
CA PHE A 167 17.21 -2.33 8.03
C PHE A 167 18.36 -3.01 8.79
N PHE A 168 19.56 -2.90 8.22
CA PHE A 168 20.81 -3.46 8.75
C PHE A 168 21.01 -3.22 10.25
N HIS A 169 20.71 -2.01 10.75
CA HIS A 169 20.89 -1.65 12.16
C HIS A 169 19.99 -2.44 13.13
N TYR A 170 18.97 -3.13 12.62
CA TYR A 170 18.10 -4.01 13.38
C TYR A 170 18.48 -5.48 13.24
N THR A 171 18.73 -5.96 12.02
CA THR A 171 18.92 -7.40 11.72
C THR A 171 20.38 -7.84 11.62
N GLY A 172 21.31 -6.91 11.44
CA GLY A 172 22.71 -7.19 11.11
C GLY A 172 22.93 -7.72 9.68
N ARG A 173 21.88 -7.81 8.84
CA ARG A 173 21.98 -8.31 7.46
C ARG A 173 22.25 -7.16 6.49
N PHE A 174 23.32 -7.31 5.72
CA PHE A 174 23.72 -6.32 4.72
C PHE A 174 22.87 -6.41 3.45
N GLU A 175 22.37 -7.60 3.14
CA GLU A 175 21.41 -7.82 2.07
C GLU A 175 20.10 -7.11 2.41
N GLN A 176 19.74 -6.11 1.59
CA GLN A 176 18.52 -5.34 1.72
C GLN A 176 17.66 -5.55 0.48
N SER A 177 16.35 -5.73 0.68
CA SER A 177 15.40 -5.78 -0.42
C SER A 177 15.11 -4.37 -0.91
N LEU A 178 15.71 -4.02 -2.05
CA LEU A 178 15.49 -2.76 -2.74
C LEU A 178 14.57 -2.97 -3.95
N ALA A 179 13.66 -2.04 -4.19
CA ALA A 179 12.79 -2.05 -5.36
C ALA A 179 12.94 -0.76 -6.16
N MET A 180 13.14 -0.88 -7.48
CA MET A 180 12.97 0.24 -8.41
C MET A 180 11.47 0.41 -8.70
N ARG A 181 10.80 1.31 -7.98
CA ARG A 181 9.34 1.48 -8.04
C ARG A 181 8.87 2.35 -9.20
N ASN A 182 9.67 3.37 -9.54
CA ASN A 182 9.45 4.20 -10.72
C ASN A 182 10.76 4.27 -11.50
N LEU A 183 10.66 4.14 -12.82
CA LEU A 183 11.69 4.49 -13.78
C LEU A 183 11.01 4.83 -15.10
N TYR A 184 10.68 6.10 -15.30
CA TYR A 184 9.94 6.56 -16.47
C TYR A 184 10.39 7.94 -16.93
N ALA A 185 10.04 8.26 -18.18
CA ALA A 185 10.13 9.60 -18.73
C ALA A 185 8.73 10.18 -18.97
N GLU A 186 8.56 11.48 -18.75
CA GLU A 186 7.35 12.24 -19.05
C GLU A 186 7.70 13.46 -19.91
N LEU A 187 6.88 13.74 -20.91
CA LEU A 187 7.04 14.85 -21.86
C LEU A 187 5.71 15.58 -21.96
N GLY A 188 5.71 16.90 -22.05
CA GLY A 188 4.44 17.61 -22.14
C GLY A 188 4.53 19.12 -22.30
N TRP A 189 3.37 19.73 -22.38
CA TRP A 189 3.18 21.18 -22.40
C TRP A 189 2.37 21.58 -21.17
N ALA A 190 2.83 22.60 -20.45
CA ALA A 190 2.19 23.12 -19.25
C ALA A 190 2.11 24.65 -19.27
N GLY A 191 1.10 25.22 -18.59
CA GLY A 191 1.02 26.67 -18.34
C GLY A 191 0.02 27.45 -19.22
N GLY A 192 -0.64 26.78 -20.16
CA GLY A 192 -1.70 27.36 -21.00
C GLY A 192 -3.11 27.02 -20.51
N LEU A 193 -4.09 27.12 -21.42
CA LEU A 193 -5.48 26.69 -21.15
C LEU A 193 -5.62 25.16 -21.05
N VAL A 194 -4.69 24.45 -21.69
CA VAL A 194 -4.63 22.98 -21.74
C VAL A 194 -3.22 22.55 -21.38
N ASP A 195 -3.10 21.69 -20.37
CA ASP A 195 -1.89 20.94 -20.07
C ASP A 195 -2.01 19.55 -20.69
N VAL A 196 -0.96 19.09 -21.36
CA VAL A 196 -0.89 17.73 -21.91
C VAL A 196 0.43 17.10 -21.48
N SER A 197 0.39 15.87 -20.96
CA SER A 197 1.60 15.08 -20.72
C SER A 197 1.45 13.64 -21.24
N LEU A 198 2.57 13.09 -21.68
CA LEU A 198 2.76 11.72 -22.16
C LEU A 198 3.89 11.11 -21.35
N TRP A 199 3.71 9.90 -20.85
CA TRP A 199 4.76 9.19 -20.13
C TRP A 199 4.96 7.77 -20.65
N GLY A 200 6.18 7.24 -20.45
CA GLY A 200 6.53 5.86 -20.75
C GLY A 200 7.62 5.33 -19.82
N GLY A 201 7.45 4.10 -19.33
CA GLY A 201 8.38 3.42 -18.42
C GLY A 201 7.67 2.62 -17.33
N SER A 202 8.38 2.32 -16.25
CA SER A 202 7.83 1.71 -15.03
C SER A 202 7.27 2.80 -14.11
N ARG A 203 5.98 2.74 -13.77
CA ARG A 203 5.33 3.79 -12.97
C ARG A 203 4.29 3.23 -12.01
N MET A 204 4.32 3.75 -10.79
CA MET A 204 3.20 3.72 -9.86
C MET A 204 2.15 4.74 -10.33
N TYR A 205 1.10 4.26 -10.98
CA TYR A 205 -0.01 5.02 -11.46
C TYR A 205 -1.14 5.03 -10.42
N ARG A 206 -1.15 6.10 -9.61
CA ARG A 206 -2.01 6.24 -8.42
C ARG A 206 -2.85 7.51 -8.43
N GLY A 207 -3.99 7.46 -7.74
CA GLY A 207 -4.80 8.62 -7.39
C GLY A 207 -4.85 8.90 -5.89
N ASP A 208 -6.01 9.33 -5.40
CA ASP A 208 -6.20 9.68 -4.00
C ASP A 208 -6.28 8.42 -3.11
N ASP A 209 -5.77 8.52 -1.89
CA ASP A 209 -5.72 7.44 -0.91
C ASP A 209 -6.67 7.63 0.28
N VAL A 210 -6.83 6.55 1.05
CA VAL A 210 -7.34 6.63 2.41
C VAL A 210 -6.16 6.65 3.36
N TYR A 211 -5.63 7.85 3.62
CA TYR A 211 -4.37 8.03 4.35
C TYR A 211 -4.25 7.20 5.63
N LEU A 212 -5.27 7.16 6.50
CA LEU A 212 -5.21 6.39 7.76
C LEU A 212 -5.14 4.86 7.58
N LEU A 213 -5.47 4.36 6.40
CA LEU A 213 -5.54 2.94 6.06
C LEU A 213 -4.51 2.53 4.99
N ASP A 214 -3.67 3.48 4.54
CA ASP A 214 -2.53 3.30 3.60
C ASP A 214 -2.88 2.53 2.31
N PHE A 215 -4.06 2.83 1.71
CA PHE A 215 -4.45 2.22 0.44
C PHE A 215 -5.18 3.19 -0.51
N TRP A 216 -5.13 2.86 -1.80
CA TRP A 216 -5.72 3.61 -2.91
C TRP A 216 -6.97 2.88 -3.43
N PRO A 217 -8.19 3.44 -3.25
CA PRO A 217 -9.42 2.72 -3.60
C PRO A 217 -9.64 2.49 -5.10
N LEU A 218 -9.19 3.41 -5.96
CA LEU A 218 -9.50 3.39 -7.40
C LEU A 218 -8.30 3.00 -8.26
N ASP A 219 -7.48 3.98 -8.61
CA ASP A 219 -6.27 3.86 -9.41
C ASP A 219 -5.09 3.52 -8.50
N ASN A 220 -4.69 2.25 -8.52
CA ASN A 220 -3.50 1.75 -7.83
C ASN A 220 -2.78 0.73 -8.71
N LEU A 221 -2.13 1.23 -9.75
CA LEU A 221 -1.45 0.39 -10.73
C LEU A 221 0.07 0.58 -10.67
N ASN A 222 0.83 -0.48 -10.89
CA ASN A 222 2.28 -0.57 -10.92
C ASN A 222 2.63 -1.38 -12.18
N THR A 223 2.80 -0.68 -13.29
CA THR A 223 2.98 -1.29 -14.61
C THR A 223 4.22 -0.76 -15.30
N VAL A 224 4.72 -1.56 -16.25
CA VAL A 224 5.61 -1.06 -17.31
C VAL A 224 4.73 -0.75 -18.52
N GLY A 225 4.70 0.50 -18.94
CA GLY A 225 3.76 0.94 -19.97
C GLY A 225 3.90 2.41 -20.29
N GLY A 226 2.76 3.04 -20.58
CA GLY A 226 2.69 4.46 -20.84
C GLY A 226 1.28 5.01 -20.70
N GLY A 227 1.18 6.33 -20.75
CA GLY A 227 -0.11 6.98 -20.63
C GLY A 227 -0.07 8.45 -20.99
N THR A 228 -1.27 9.01 -21.05
CA THR A 228 -1.51 10.41 -21.41
C THR A 228 -2.36 11.05 -20.35
N ARG A 229 -2.06 12.31 -20.02
CA ARG A 229 -2.89 13.18 -19.19
C ARG A 229 -3.21 14.45 -19.97
N VAL A 230 -4.47 14.86 -19.96
CA VAL A 230 -4.93 16.15 -20.47
C VAL A 230 -5.70 16.85 -19.37
N ALA A 231 -5.29 18.07 -19.00
CA ALA A 231 -6.03 18.89 -18.06
C ALA A 231 -6.38 20.25 -18.66
N MET A 232 -7.58 20.72 -18.39
CA MET A 232 -8.14 21.95 -18.95
C MET A 232 -8.64 22.83 -17.81
N GLY A 233 -8.08 24.04 -17.73
CA GLY A 233 -8.52 25.05 -16.77
C GLY A 233 -9.76 25.79 -17.28
N GLN A 234 -10.71 26.06 -16.39
CA GLN A 234 -11.95 26.79 -16.67
C GLN A 234 -12.15 27.83 -15.57
N ASP A 235 -12.95 28.88 -15.83
CA ASP A 235 -13.22 29.94 -14.84
C ASP A 235 -13.85 29.41 -13.54
N PHE A 236 -14.56 28.28 -13.63
CA PHE A 236 -15.30 27.68 -12.52
C PHE A 236 -14.74 26.32 -12.08
N GLY A 237 -13.58 25.90 -12.58
CA GLY A 237 -13.07 24.57 -12.26
C GLY A 237 -11.93 24.05 -13.14
N ARG A 238 -11.70 22.74 -13.04
CA ARG A 238 -10.67 22.04 -13.82
C ARG A 238 -11.18 20.66 -14.24
N THR A 239 -11.01 20.32 -15.50
CA THR A 239 -11.25 18.96 -16.00
C THR A 239 -9.91 18.28 -16.23
N GLU A 240 -9.78 17.02 -15.82
CA GLU A 240 -8.61 16.19 -16.11
C GLU A 240 -9.04 14.83 -16.68
N ILE A 241 -8.41 14.39 -17.75
CA ILE A 241 -8.58 13.07 -18.34
C ILE A 241 -7.22 12.39 -18.35
N LYS A 242 -7.16 11.15 -17.88
CA LYS A 242 -5.98 10.30 -17.94
C LYS A 242 -6.32 8.97 -18.61
N VAL A 243 -5.41 8.47 -19.44
CA VAL A 243 -5.50 7.15 -20.06
C VAL A 243 -4.15 6.47 -19.90
N HIS A 244 -4.16 5.18 -19.61
CA HIS A 244 -2.97 4.38 -19.35
C HIS A 244 -3.13 2.99 -19.98
N ALA A 245 -2.02 2.45 -20.48
CA ALA A 245 -1.90 1.04 -20.84
C ALA A 245 -0.52 0.52 -20.42
N GLY A 246 -0.47 -0.69 -19.85
CA GLY A 246 0.77 -1.28 -19.39
C GLY A 246 0.64 -2.76 -19.11
N VAL A 247 1.77 -3.37 -18.77
CA VAL A 247 1.85 -4.79 -18.40
C VAL A 247 2.49 -4.97 -17.02
N ASN A 248 2.13 -6.05 -16.35
CA ASN A 248 2.92 -6.65 -15.29
C ASN A 248 2.99 -8.17 -15.49
N ARG A 249 4.03 -8.81 -14.93
CA ARG A 249 4.20 -10.26 -14.96
C ARG A 249 4.74 -10.76 -13.64
N LEU A 250 3.84 -11.30 -12.83
CA LEU A 250 4.14 -11.79 -11.51
C LEU A 250 5.06 -13.03 -11.54
N VAL A 251 5.86 -13.19 -10.50
CA VAL A 251 6.70 -14.38 -10.30
C VAL A 251 5.89 -15.39 -9.50
N ASP A 252 4.88 -15.99 -10.14
CA ASP A 252 3.98 -16.95 -9.50
C ASP A 252 3.47 -17.99 -10.50
N PRO A 253 3.01 -19.18 -10.04
CA PRO A 253 2.61 -20.26 -10.94
C PRO A 253 1.43 -19.96 -11.89
N TYR A 254 0.66 -18.90 -11.67
CA TYR A 254 -0.44 -18.46 -12.54
C TYR A 254 0.04 -17.67 -13.76
N GLN A 255 1.22 -17.04 -13.67
CA GLN A 255 1.80 -16.20 -14.74
C GLN A 255 3.18 -16.68 -15.22
N LEU A 256 3.98 -17.29 -14.36
CA LEU A 256 5.34 -17.73 -14.67
C LEU A 256 5.62 -19.14 -14.15
N GLN A 257 6.16 -19.99 -15.02
CA GLN A 257 6.75 -21.26 -14.62
C GLN A 257 8.09 -21.46 -15.31
N VAL A 258 9.13 -21.58 -14.49
CA VAL A 258 10.47 -21.96 -14.92
C VAL A 258 10.73 -23.37 -14.40
N VAL A 259 11.04 -24.29 -15.32
CA VAL A 259 11.35 -25.69 -15.00
C VAL A 259 12.80 -25.96 -15.34
N ARG A 260 13.52 -26.50 -14.38
CA ARG A 260 14.90 -26.91 -14.56
C ARG A 260 14.95 -28.29 -15.21
N VAL A 261 15.49 -28.38 -16.43
CA VAL A 261 15.60 -29.61 -17.22
C VAL A 261 17.06 -30.01 -17.40
N PRO A 262 17.38 -31.30 -17.62
CA PRO A 262 18.75 -31.71 -17.93
C PRO A 262 19.30 -30.95 -19.14
N GLY A 263 20.48 -30.34 -18.99
CA GLY A 263 21.13 -29.59 -20.06
C GLY A 263 21.76 -30.52 -21.09
N ILE A 264 21.93 -30.02 -22.32
CA ILE A 264 22.44 -30.82 -23.45
C ILE A 264 23.91 -31.24 -23.24
N GLU A 265 24.74 -30.38 -22.62
CA GLU A 265 26.17 -30.63 -22.47
C GLU A 265 26.56 -31.09 -21.06
N PHE A 266 26.15 -30.36 -20.01
CA PHE A 266 26.33 -30.73 -18.62
C PHE A 266 25.43 -29.86 -17.72
N GLY A 267 24.96 -30.41 -16.60
CA GLY A 267 24.15 -29.66 -15.62
C GLY A 267 22.67 -29.61 -15.99
N ALA A 268 22.02 -28.51 -15.65
CA ALA A 268 20.59 -28.35 -15.88
C ALA A 268 20.28 -26.91 -16.30
N ASP A 269 19.44 -26.80 -17.32
CA ASP A 269 18.99 -25.55 -17.95
C ASP A 269 17.63 -25.15 -17.42
N ASP A 270 17.40 -23.85 -17.26
CA ASP A 270 16.10 -23.30 -16.91
C ASP A 270 15.28 -23.04 -18.18
N VAL A 271 14.15 -23.73 -18.30
CA VAL A 271 13.22 -23.57 -19.41
C VAL A 271 11.95 -22.89 -18.90
N VAL A 272 11.57 -21.80 -19.57
CA VAL A 272 10.31 -21.09 -19.31
C VAL A 272 9.19 -21.85 -20.01
N PHE A 273 8.29 -22.47 -19.24
CA PHE A 273 7.10 -23.15 -19.76
C PHE A 273 5.91 -22.20 -19.86
N LEU A 274 5.74 -21.36 -18.84
CA LEU A 274 4.66 -20.39 -18.76
C LEU A 274 5.25 -18.99 -18.61
N ASP A 275 4.85 -18.05 -19.46
CA ASP A 275 5.16 -16.62 -19.35
C ASP A 275 3.97 -15.80 -19.86
N ARG A 276 3.08 -15.44 -18.94
CA ARG A 276 1.84 -14.70 -19.22
C ARG A 276 1.99 -13.30 -18.64
N GLN A 277 2.00 -12.30 -19.50
CA GLN A 277 1.98 -10.90 -19.08
C GLN A 277 0.53 -10.45 -18.96
N ARG A 278 0.14 -9.95 -17.79
CA ARG A 278 -1.16 -9.32 -17.61
C ARG A 278 -1.11 -7.94 -18.24
N PHE A 279 -1.97 -7.72 -19.23
CA PHE A 279 -2.15 -6.43 -19.87
C PHE A 279 -3.29 -5.67 -19.19
N ILE A 280 -3.05 -4.39 -18.90
CA ILE A 280 -3.98 -3.52 -18.18
C ILE A 280 -4.18 -2.23 -18.97
N VAL A 281 -5.43 -1.85 -19.20
CA VAL A 281 -5.82 -0.54 -19.77
C VAL A 281 -6.74 0.15 -18.79
N SER A 282 -6.47 1.42 -18.51
CA SER A 282 -7.32 2.22 -17.62
C SER A 282 -7.56 3.65 -18.10
N GLY A 283 -8.67 4.22 -17.65
CA GLY A 283 -9.08 5.59 -17.94
C GLY A 283 -9.67 6.26 -16.70
N ARG A 284 -9.34 7.53 -16.50
CA ARG A 284 -9.88 8.39 -15.43
C ARG A 284 -10.36 9.70 -16.02
N ALA A 285 -11.56 10.13 -15.65
CA ALA A 285 -12.06 11.46 -15.91
C ALA A 285 -12.42 12.14 -14.59
N GLU A 286 -11.84 13.31 -14.33
CA GLU A 286 -12.02 14.09 -13.11
C GLU A 286 -12.51 15.49 -13.44
N GLN A 287 -13.52 15.96 -12.71
CA GLN A 287 -14.00 17.32 -12.73
C GLN A 287 -13.91 17.92 -11.33
N GLN A 288 -13.21 19.04 -11.24
CA GLN A 288 -13.16 19.91 -10.07
C GLN A 288 -14.05 21.12 -10.31
N LEU A 289 -14.88 21.48 -9.34
CA LEU A 289 -15.77 22.64 -9.36
C LEU A 289 -15.39 23.58 -8.22
N TRP A 290 -15.17 24.85 -8.52
CA TRP A 290 -14.83 25.86 -7.53
C TRP A 290 -16.09 26.56 -7.04
N LEU A 291 -16.39 26.39 -5.76
CA LEU A 291 -17.54 27.02 -5.10
C LEU A 291 -17.18 28.38 -4.48
N ALA A 292 -15.89 28.65 -4.31
CA ALA A 292 -15.36 29.93 -3.81
C ALA A 292 -14.27 30.46 -4.76
N PRO A 293 -14.00 31.79 -4.75
CA PRO A 293 -12.96 32.38 -5.57
C PRO A 293 -11.60 31.67 -5.39
N GLN A 294 -10.85 31.57 -6.49
CA GLN A 294 -9.50 30.98 -6.51
C GLN A 294 -9.48 29.49 -6.08
N GLY A 295 -10.61 28.77 -6.15
CA GLY A 295 -10.66 27.35 -5.81
C GLY A 295 -10.47 27.02 -4.33
N ARG A 296 -10.63 28.02 -3.44
CA ARG A 296 -10.50 27.85 -1.99
C ARG A 296 -11.48 26.82 -1.42
N THR A 297 -12.65 26.67 -2.03
CA THR A 297 -13.60 25.62 -1.67
C THR A 297 -14.09 24.99 -2.96
N GLY A 298 -14.20 23.66 -2.98
CA GLY A 298 -14.66 22.99 -4.19
C GLY A 298 -15.16 21.58 -3.99
N LEU A 299 -15.69 21.05 -5.10
CA LEU A 299 -16.17 19.68 -5.24
C LEU A 299 -15.36 18.97 -6.31
N LYS A 300 -15.13 17.68 -6.12
CA LYS A 300 -14.44 16.79 -7.06
C LYS A 300 -15.37 15.64 -7.40
N LEU A 301 -15.50 15.34 -8.68
CA LEU A 301 -16.11 14.12 -9.16
C LEU A 301 -15.10 13.43 -10.06
N ALA A 302 -14.74 12.19 -9.77
CA ALA A 302 -13.94 11.38 -10.66
C ALA A 302 -14.65 10.06 -10.99
N VAL A 303 -14.50 9.61 -12.23
CA VAL A 303 -14.92 8.29 -12.72
C VAL A 303 -13.67 7.58 -13.22
N TYR A 304 -13.53 6.31 -12.84
CA TYR A 304 -12.40 5.46 -13.19
C TYR A 304 -12.91 4.15 -13.79
N GLY A 305 -12.21 3.65 -14.80
CA GLY A 305 -12.47 2.35 -15.40
C GLY A 305 -11.17 1.66 -15.78
N GLU A 306 -11.14 0.33 -15.67
CA GLU A 306 -9.99 -0.50 -15.96
C GLU A 306 -10.42 -1.85 -16.54
N SER A 307 -9.61 -2.38 -17.46
CA SER A 307 -9.71 -3.74 -17.99
C SER A 307 -8.38 -4.45 -17.83
N GLN A 308 -8.40 -5.70 -17.40
CA GLN A 308 -7.26 -6.59 -17.25
C GLN A 308 -7.46 -7.82 -18.14
N HIS A 309 -6.42 -8.21 -18.87
CA HIS A 309 -6.39 -9.41 -19.69
C HIS A 309 -5.10 -10.20 -19.42
N LEU A 310 -5.22 -11.50 -19.23
CA LEU A 310 -4.12 -12.42 -19.06
C LEU A 310 -4.26 -13.55 -20.11
N PRO A 311 -3.35 -13.65 -21.10
CA PRO A 311 -3.50 -14.58 -22.23
C PRO A 311 -3.44 -16.03 -21.76
N GLU A 312 -3.90 -16.99 -22.57
CA GLU A 312 -3.69 -18.42 -22.30
C GLU A 312 -2.20 -18.80 -22.23
N GLY A 313 -1.88 -19.96 -21.65
CA GLY A 313 -0.51 -20.45 -21.57
C GLY A 313 -0.42 -21.95 -21.39
N THR A 314 0.80 -22.48 -21.35
CA THR A 314 1.05 -23.92 -21.11
C THR A 314 1.89 -24.08 -19.84
N GLN A 315 1.47 -24.96 -18.95
CA GLN A 315 2.15 -25.25 -17.70
C GLN A 315 2.53 -26.72 -17.65
N ARG A 316 3.76 -27.02 -17.25
CA ARG A 316 4.20 -28.38 -16.96
C ARG A 316 3.64 -28.82 -15.61
N LEU A 317 3.08 -30.02 -15.57
CA LEU A 317 2.58 -30.65 -14.36
C LEU A 317 3.72 -31.11 -13.46
N ALA A 318 3.38 -31.34 -12.18
CA ALA A 318 4.34 -31.78 -11.16
C ALA A 318 4.93 -33.17 -11.44
N ASP A 319 4.31 -33.98 -12.30
CA ASP A 319 4.86 -35.26 -12.76
C ASP A 319 6.10 -35.10 -13.66
N GLY A 320 6.43 -33.87 -14.04
CA GLY A 320 7.63 -33.55 -14.80
C GLY A 320 7.58 -34.07 -16.23
N VAL A 321 6.43 -34.45 -16.78
CA VAL A 321 6.32 -34.94 -18.17
C VAL A 321 5.11 -34.34 -18.87
N ASN A 322 3.97 -34.30 -18.19
CA ASN A 322 2.74 -33.84 -18.79
C ASN A 322 2.63 -32.31 -18.73
N GLU A 323 1.92 -31.77 -19.71
CA GLU A 323 1.61 -30.34 -19.82
C GLU A 323 0.10 -30.16 -19.76
N ARG A 324 -0.33 -29.02 -19.22
CA ARG A 324 -1.72 -28.57 -19.27
C ARG A 324 -1.79 -27.17 -19.85
N THR A 325 -2.88 -26.91 -20.58
CA THR A 325 -3.24 -25.54 -20.94
C THR A 325 -3.78 -24.83 -19.71
N VAL A 326 -3.30 -23.62 -19.46
CA VAL A 326 -3.87 -22.68 -18.50
C VAL A 326 -4.70 -21.70 -19.33
N PRO A 327 -6.00 -21.53 -19.01
CA PRO A 327 -6.92 -20.71 -19.80
C PRO A 327 -6.53 -19.23 -19.78
N GLU A 328 -7.00 -18.48 -20.77
CA GLU A 328 -7.04 -17.01 -20.68
C GLU A 328 -7.95 -16.54 -19.54
N ASP A 329 -7.71 -15.33 -19.04
CA ASP A 329 -8.45 -14.77 -17.92
C ASP A 329 -8.62 -13.27 -18.10
N ASP A 330 -9.81 -12.76 -17.83
CA ASP A 330 -10.20 -11.36 -18.06
C ASP A 330 -10.83 -10.78 -16.82
N GLY A 331 -10.84 -9.45 -16.70
CA GLY A 331 -11.59 -8.78 -15.65
C GLY A 331 -11.65 -7.28 -15.86
N TRP A 332 -12.57 -6.63 -15.15
CA TRP A 332 -12.79 -5.21 -15.28
C TRP A 332 -13.17 -4.58 -13.95
N LEU A 333 -12.95 -3.27 -13.86
CA LEU A 333 -13.26 -2.47 -12.69
C LEU A 333 -13.87 -1.14 -13.13
N ILE A 334 -14.89 -0.71 -12.40
CA ILE A 334 -15.44 0.66 -12.49
C ILE A 334 -15.51 1.26 -11.09
N GLY A 335 -15.21 2.55 -10.99
CA GLY A 335 -15.34 3.24 -9.72
C GLY A 335 -15.53 4.73 -9.86
N THR A 336 -15.97 5.34 -8.77
CA THR A 336 -16.25 6.77 -8.69
C THR A 336 -15.71 7.33 -7.38
N GLN A 337 -15.33 8.61 -7.42
CA GLN A 337 -14.91 9.38 -6.27
C GLN A 337 -15.71 10.68 -6.22
N LEU A 338 -16.29 10.98 -5.06
CA LEU A 338 -16.84 12.28 -4.73
C LEU A 338 -15.98 12.92 -3.65
N GLY A 339 -15.46 14.12 -3.91
CA GLY A 339 -14.61 14.88 -3.00
C GLY A 339 -15.19 16.25 -2.70
N PHE A 340 -14.89 16.75 -1.49
CA PHE A 340 -15.09 18.12 -1.08
C PHE A 340 -13.83 18.61 -0.37
N TRP A 341 -13.41 19.85 -0.62
CA TRP A 341 -12.28 20.44 0.09
C TRP A 341 -12.52 21.90 0.44
N THR A 342 -11.73 22.35 1.42
CA THR A 342 -11.59 23.74 1.83
C THR A 342 -10.11 24.05 2.02
N ALA A 343 -9.67 25.18 1.48
CA ALA A 343 -8.30 25.62 1.36
C ALA A 343 -8.23 27.14 1.59
N GLY A 344 -7.02 27.64 1.84
CA GLY A 344 -6.78 29.06 2.07
C GLY A 344 -6.91 29.46 3.53
N GLU A 345 -7.79 30.42 3.85
CA GLU A 345 -7.97 30.95 5.21
C GLU A 345 -9.39 30.64 5.68
N GLY A 346 -9.53 30.35 6.97
CA GLY A 346 -10.80 30.05 7.59
C GLY A 346 -10.64 29.03 8.71
N LEU A 347 -11.73 28.78 9.43
CA LEU A 347 -11.73 27.84 10.55
C LEU A 347 -11.39 26.39 10.13
N PHE A 348 -11.68 26.05 8.87
CA PHE A 348 -11.53 24.70 8.33
C PHE A 348 -10.50 24.60 7.19
N ALA A 349 -9.64 25.60 7.01
CA ALA A 349 -8.65 25.59 5.94
C ALA A 349 -7.73 24.35 6.02
N GLY A 350 -7.63 23.60 4.92
CA GLY A 350 -6.90 22.33 4.87
C GLY A 350 -7.78 21.08 5.09
N SER A 351 -9.10 21.25 5.27
CA SER A 351 -10.04 20.14 5.44
C SER A 351 -10.52 19.58 4.10
N PHE A 352 -10.76 18.28 4.06
CA PHE A 352 -11.37 17.59 2.92
C PHE A 352 -12.16 16.34 3.35
N ALA A 353 -13.02 15.85 2.46
CA ALA A 353 -13.65 14.55 2.58
C ALA A 353 -13.81 13.92 1.19
N ASN A 354 -13.51 12.63 1.07
CA ASN A 354 -13.62 11.84 -0.14
C ASN A 354 -14.42 10.57 0.14
N LEU A 355 -15.42 10.30 -0.70
CA LEU A 355 -16.16 9.04 -0.75
C LEU A 355 -15.80 8.33 -2.06
N PHE A 356 -15.46 7.06 -1.94
CA PHE A 356 -15.12 6.19 -3.06
C PHE A 356 -16.11 5.05 -3.13
N VAL A 357 -16.53 4.69 -4.34
CA VAL A 357 -17.29 3.48 -4.61
C VAL A 357 -16.65 2.78 -5.81
N ARG A 358 -16.33 1.50 -5.65
CA ARG A 358 -15.67 0.67 -6.65
C ARG A 358 -16.38 -0.66 -6.74
N TYR A 359 -16.56 -1.14 -7.96
CA TYR A 359 -16.95 -2.50 -8.26
C TYR A 359 -15.94 -3.11 -9.23
N ALA A 360 -15.45 -4.30 -8.92
CA ALA A 360 -14.56 -5.07 -9.78
C ALA A 360 -15.09 -6.49 -9.98
N SER A 361 -14.82 -7.05 -11.16
CA SER A 361 -15.27 -8.37 -11.58
C SER A 361 -14.10 -9.18 -12.11
N ASP A 362 -14.18 -10.48 -11.90
CA ASP A 362 -13.29 -11.48 -12.45
C ASP A 362 -11.82 -11.18 -12.08
N LEU A 363 -10.89 -11.11 -13.04
CA LEU A 363 -9.46 -10.95 -12.75
C LEU A 363 -9.15 -9.67 -11.97
N ALA A 364 -9.91 -8.60 -12.25
CA ALA A 364 -9.73 -7.30 -11.61
C ALA A 364 -10.18 -7.29 -10.14
N ALA A 365 -11.03 -8.24 -9.70
CA ALA A 365 -11.46 -8.35 -8.31
C ALA A 365 -10.30 -8.66 -7.35
N TYR A 366 -9.23 -9.29 -7.85
CA TYR A 366 -8.03 -9.62 -7.05
C TYR A 366 -7.01 -8.47 -7.01
N GLY A 367 -7.15 -7.46 -7.88
CA GLY A 367 -6.15 -6.40 -8.07
C GLY A 367 -4.93 -6.86 -8.87
N GLU A 368 -4.10 -5.90 -9.30
CA GLU A 368 -2.98 -6.18 -10.24
C GLU A 368 -1.90 -7.12 -9.71
N PHE A 369 -1.68 -7.12 -8.40
CA PHE A 369 -0.71 -8.00 -7.71
C PHE A 369 -1.38 -9.21 -7.09
N GLY A 370 -2.71 -9.31 -7.20
CA GLY A 370 -3.47 -10.45 -6.73
C GLY A 370 -3.30 -11.65 -7.66
N ILE A 371 -3.01 -12.80 -7.06
CA ILE A 371 -3.04 -14.10 -7.73
C ILE A 371 -4.43 -14.69 -7.49
N PRO A 372 -5.20 -14.99 -8.55
CA PRO A 372 -6.53 -15.59 -8.39
C PRO A 372 -6.50 -16.86 -7.55
N TYR A 373 -7.50 -17.01 -6.68
CA TYR A 373 -7.71 -18.20 -5.86
C TYR A 373 -9.21 -18.47 -5.75
N GLY A 374 -9.61 -19.73 -5.53
CA GLY A 374 -11.03 -20.08 -5.61
C GLY A 374 -11.57 -19.82 -7.02
N VAL A 375 -10.77 -20.18 -8.03
CA VAL A 375 -11.15 -20.13 -9.45
C VAL A 375 -12.31 -21.09 -9.74
N ASN A 376 -13.02 -20.86 -10.84
CA ASN A 376 -14.14 -21.70 -11.24
C ASN A 376 -13.69 -23.05 -11.82
N LEU A 377 -14.63 -23.85 -12.33
CA LEU A 377 -14.35 -25.18 -12.91
C LEU A 377 -13.50 -25.14 -14.18
N GLU A 378 -13.41 -23.98 -14.83
CA GLU A 378 -12.59 -23.75 -16.01
C GLU A 378 -11.21 -23.23 -15.64
N GLU A 379 -10.88 -23.14 -14.35
CA GLU A 379 -9.62 -22.59 -13.80
C GLU A 379 -9.42 -21.09 -14.07
N THR A 380 -10.52 -20.34 -14.27
CA THR A 380 -10.48 -18.88 -14.47
C THR A 380 -11.06 -18.14 -13.26
N SER A 381 -10.75 -16.85 -13.20
CA SER A 381 -11.33 -15.93 -12.20
C SER A 381 -12.78 -15.55 -12.48
N GLN A 382 -13.36 -16.03 -13.59
CA GLN A 382 -14.70 -15.65 -14.04
C GLN A 382 -15.77 -16.02 -13.00
N GLY A 383 -16.48 -15.00 -12.51
CA GLY A 383 -17.47 -15.07 -11.45
C GLY A 383 -17.02 -14.42 -10.13
N ALA A 384 -15.73 -14.12 -9.97
CA ALA A 384 -15.25 -13.37 -8.82
C ALA A 384 -15.76 -11.93 -8.84
N SER A 385 -15.95 -11.32 -7.66
CA SER A 385 -16.38 -9.93 -7.57
C SER A 385 -15.90 -9.24 -6.30
N GLU A 386 -15.75 -7.92 -6.39
CA GLU A 386 -15.44 -7.05 -5.26
C GLU A 386 -16.33 -5.81 -5.31
N LEU A 387 -17.02 -5.51 -4.22
CA LEU A 387 -17.63 -4.21 -3.95
C LEU A 387 -16.84 -3.52 -2.84
N LEU A 388 -16.36 -2.30 -3.09
CA LEU A 388 -15.64 -1.49 -2.12
C LEU A 388 -16.29 -0.11 -1.99
N VAL A 389 -16.60 0.29 -0.77
CA VAL A 389 -17.01 1.65 -0.41
C VAL A 389 -16.03 2.19 0.61
N ALA A 390 -15.34 3.29 0.32
CA ALA A 390 -14.31 3.84 1.21
C ALA A 390 -14.53 5.34 1.48
N LEU A 391 -14.09 5.79 2.64
CA LEU A 391 -14.15 7.17 3.10
C LEU A 391 -12.75 7.61 3.57
N SER A 392 -12.32 8.78 3.12
CA SER A 392 -11.11 9.46 3.58
C SER A 392 -11.46 10.89 3.95
N GLY A 393 -11.03 11.38 5.11
CA GLY A 393 -11.37 12.72 5.56
C GLY A 393 -10.34 13.34 6.48
N ASN A 394 -10.21 14.66 6.36
CA ASN A 394 -9.44 15.52 7.23
C ASN A 394 -10.28 16.72 7.64
N LEU A 395 -10.37 16.99 8.93
CA LEU A 395 -10.92 18.22 9.48
C LEU A 395 -9.81 18.95 10.23
N GLU A 396 -9.41 20.08 9.70
CA GLU A 396 -8.29 20.87 10.17
C GLU A 396 -8.81 22.15 10.83
N THR A 397 -8.30 22.51 12.01
CA THR A 397 -8.62 23.77 12.69
C THR A 397 -7.35 24.37 13.30
N PRO A 398 -7.35 25.64 13.74
CA PRO A 398 -6.17 26.22 14.38
C PRO A 398 -5.71 25.53 15.68
N TRP A 399 -6.56 24.70 16.30
CA TRP A 399 -6.29 24.11 17.61
C TRP A 399 -6.25 22.59 17.63
N ALA A 400 -6.77 21.94 16.59
CA ALA A 400 -6.85 20.50 16.51
C ALA A 400 -7.08 20.05 15.07
N GLY A 401 -6.68 18.82 14.79
CA GLY A 401 -6.98 18.12 13.56
C GLY A 401 -7.64 16.77 13.84
N LEU A 402 -8.50 16.33 12.92
CA LEU A 402 -9.15 15.02 12.93
C LEU A 402 -8.98 14.38 11.55
N LEU A 403 -8.38 13.20 11.51
CA LEU A 403 -8.38 12.32 10.35
C LEU A 403 -9.39 11.20 10.56
N VAL A 404 -10.08 10.83 9.49
CA VAL A 404 -11.01 9.69 9.45
C VAL A 404 -10.70 8.85 8.21
N GLY A 405 -10.65 7.54 8.40
CA GLY A 405 -10.54 6.56 7.33
C GLY A 405 -11.50 5.41 7.60
N ALA A 406 -12.26 5.00 6.60
CA ALA A 406 -13.15 3.83 6.73
C ALA A 406 -13.30 3.13 5.39
N TYR A 407 -13.62 1.84 5.42
CA TYR A 407 -14.18 1.17 4.25
C TYR A 407 -15.08 0.00 4.63
N PHE A 408 -15.91 -0.38 3.68
CA PHE A 408 -16.61 -1.65 3.60
C PHE A 408 -16.19 -2.34 2.31
N LYS A 409 -15.80 -3.62 2.40
CA LYS A 409 -15.44 -4.45 1.25
C LYS A 409 -16.24 -5.73 1.33
N ASP A 410 -16.88 -6.10 0.24
CA ASP A 410 -17.49 -7.42 0.02
C ASP A 410 -16.76 -8.09 -1.13
N PHE A 411 -16.31 -9.33 -0.92
CA PHE A 411 -15.49 -10.07 -1.87
C PHE A 411 -16.01 -11.50 -1.98
N ALA A 412 -16.23 -11.93 -3.23
CA ALA A 412 -16.61 -13.28 -3.57
C ALA A 412 -15.63 -13.87 -4.59
N THR A 413 -15.23 -15.12 -4.37
CA THR A 413 -14.42 -15.89 -5.31
C THR A 413 -15.27 -16.37 -6.50
N ALA A 414 -14.61 -16.95 -7.51
CA ALA A 414 -15.27 -17.49 -8.69
C ALA A 414 -15.95 -18.86 -8.45
N GLY A 415 -15.76 -19.43 -7.26
CA GLY A 415 -16.35 -20.70 -6.85
C GLY A 415 -17.89 -20.65 -6.87
N ARG A 416 -18.52 -21.82 -7.11
CA ARG A 416 -19.99 -21.93 -7.15
C ARG A 416 -20.66 -21.87 -5.78
N GLU A 417 -19.94 -22.23 -4.74
CA GLU A 417 -20.45 -22.32 -3.37
C GLU A 417 -19.76 -21.27 -2.51
N SER A 418 -20.49 -20.73 -1.53
CA SER A 418 -19.86 -19.79 -0.63
C SER A 418 -18.87 -20.50 0.28
N THR A 419 -17.63 -20.03 0.29
CA THR A 419 -16.53 -20.64 1.05
C THR A 419 -16.03 -19.68 2.12
N PHE A 420 -15.14 -20.17 2.98
CA PHE A 420 -14.39 -19.32 3.91
C PHE A 420 -13.58 -18.21 3.20
N ARG A 421 -13.33 -18.35 1.90
CA ARG A 421 -12.57 -17.36 1.12
C ARG A 421 -13.42 -16.19 0.63
N ASP A 422 -14.74 -16.33 0.66
CA ASP A 422 -15.64 -15.21 0.46
C ASP A 422 -15.80 -14.49 1.80
N TYR A 423 -15.86 -13.18 1.78
CA TYR A 423 -16.00 -12.40 3.00
C TYR A 423 -16.51 -11.00 2.71
N TRP A 424 -17.15 -10.42 3.72
CA TRP A 424 -17.18 -8.99 3.85
C TRP A 424 -16.32 -8.56 5.03
N GLU A 425 -15.80 -7.35 4.94
CA GLU A 425 -15.01 -6.74 5.99
C GLU A 425 -15.23 -5.24 6.06
N THR A 426 -14.95 -4.67 7.23
CA THR A 426 -15.02 -3.23 7.44
C THR A 426 -14.05 -2.77 8.50
N ILE A 427 -13.61 -1.53 8.35
CA ILE A 427 -12.88 -0.81 9.38
C ILE A 427 -13.36 0.63 9.43
N VAL A 428 -13.34 1.19 10.63
CA VAL A 428 -13.41 2.64 10.87
C VAL A 428 -12.23 3.02 11.75
N ALA A 429 -11.48 4.04 11.36
CA ALA A 429 -10.38 4.62 12.11
C ALA A 429 -10.54 6.14 12.21
N ALA A 430 -10.30 6.69 13.40
CA ALA A 430 -10.33 8.11 13.67
C ALA A 430 -9.12 8.52 14.52
N ARG A 431 -8.33 9.49 14.03
CA ARG A 431 -7.15 10.04 14.70
C ARG A 431 -7.35 11.52 14.98
N VAL A 432 -7.18 11.93 16.22
CA VAL A 432 -7.27 13.34 16.63
C VAL A 432 -5.93 13.78 17.20
N HIS A 433 -5.49 14.98 16.85
CA HIS A 433 -4.39 15.68 17.53
C HIS A 433 -4.86 17.04 18.03
N ALA A 434 -4.38 17.43 19.22
CA ALA A 434 -4.52 18.79 19.74
C ALA A 434 -3.22 19.58 19.52
N TYR A 435 -3.31 20.79 18.98
CA TYR A 435 -2.17 21.65 18.70
C TYR A 435 -1.83 22.52 19.92
N VAL A 436 -1.21 21.89 20.93
CA VAL A 436 -0.86 22.56 22.19
C VAL A 436 0.18 23.65 21.97
N THR A 437 1.16 23.38 21.10
CA THR A 437 2.13 24.37 20.62
C THR A 437 2.29 24.21 19.10
N ARG A 438 3.14 25.04 18.49
CA ARG A 438 3.53 24.86 17.08
C ARG A 438 4.10 23.46 16.80
N HIS A 439 4.78 22.86 17.78
CA HIS A 439 5.58 21.65 17.59
C HIS A 439 5.14 20.44 18.41
N ILE A 440 4.23 20.57 19.38
CA ILE A 440 3.88 19.49 20.32
C ILE A 440 2.39 19.19 20.19
N HIS A 441 2.09 18.01 19.64
CA HIS A 441 0.72 17.61 19.29
C HIS A 441 0.36 16.26 19.92
N PRO A 442 -0.10 16.21 21.18
CA PRO A 442 -0.68 14.98 21.73
C PRO A 442 -1.94 14.59 20.95
N GLY A 443 -2.17 13.29 20.83
CA GLY A 443 -3.25 12.75 20.05
C GLY A 443 -3.64 11.33 20.47
N VAL A 444 -4.76 10.90 19.93
CA VAL A 444 -5.30 9.56 20.10
C VAL A 444 -5.79 9.03 18.77
N GLU A 445 -5.70 7.72 18.59
CA GLU A 445 -6.36 7.03 17.48
C GLU A 445 -7.18 5.86 18.02
N ILE A 446 -8.39 5.72 17.51
CA ILE A 446 -9.22 4.53 17.69
C ILE A 446 -9.50 3.91 16.33
N SER A 447 -9.40 2.58 16.25
CA SER A 447 -9.86 1.84 15.07
C SER A 447 -10.63 0.59 15.47
N HIS A 448 -11.69 0.26 14.75
CA HIS A 448 -12.45 -0.98 14.94
C HIS A 448 -12.57 -1.72 13.61
N GLN A 449 -12.24 -3.01 13.62
CA GLN A 449 -12.12 -3.88 12.46
C GLN A 449 -13.04 -5.08 12.65
N VAL A 450 -13.75 -5.49 11.59
CA VAL A 450 -14.56 -6.72 11.57
C VAL A 450 -14.41 -7.38 10.21
N ARG A 451 -14.28 -8.70 10.18
CA ARG A 451 -14.42 -9.51 8.98
C ARG A 451 -15.38 -10.67 9.26
N GLN A 452 -16.27 -10.96 8.33
CA GLN A 452 -17.14 -12.13 8.37
C GLN A 452 -16.96 -12.91 7.07
N HIS A 453 -16.71 -14.20 7.23
CA HIS A 453 -16.54 -15.14 6.12
C HIS A 453 -17.89 -15.71 5.67
N GLY A 454 -18.01 -16.02 4.38
CA GLY A 454 -19.22 -16.59 3.77
C GLY A 454 -19.43 -18.07 4.10
N GLY A 455 -18.35 -18.80 4.32
CA GLY A 455 -18.35 -20.22 4.69
C GLY A 455 -17.79 -20.51 6.09
N PRO A 456 -17.87 -21.78 6.52
CA PRO A 456 -17.39 -22.21 7.83
C PRO A 456 -15.87 -22.12 7.95
N PHE A 457 -15.39 -22.03 9.19
CA PHE A 457 -13.97 -21.97 9.49
C PHE A 457 -13.27 -23.28 9.12
N PRO A 458 -12.14 -23.26 8.37
CA PRO A 458 -11.54 -24.47 7.80
C PRO A 458 -11.17 -25.55 8.81
N GLU A 459 -10.76 -25.17 10.03
CA GLU A 459 -10.42 -26.15 11.09
C GLU A 459 -11.64 -26.96 11.56
N THR A 460 -12.86 -26.47 11.31
CA THR A 460 -14.11 -27.07 11.80
C THR A 460 -15.09 -27.43 10.69
N GLU A 461 -14.71 -27.22 9.42
CA GLU A 461 -15.60 -27.42 8.27
C GLU A 461 -16.12 -28.86 8.16
N SER A 462 -15.30 -29.84 8.54
CA SER A 462 -15.65 -31.27 8.53
C SER A 462 -16.39 -31.75 9.77
N TYR A 463 -16.60 -30.89 10.77
CA TYR A 463 -17.26 -31.27 12.02
C TYR A 463 -18.79 -31.31 11.83
N SER A 464 -19.49 -32.09 12.66
CA SER A 464 -20.97 -32.13 12.68
C SER A 464 -21.61 -30.78 13.01
N SER A 465 -20.83 -29.84 13.55
CA SER A 465 -21.24 -28.48 13.87
C SER A 465 -20.12 -27.51 13.47
N PRO A 466 -20.05 -27.13 12.19
CA PRO A 466 -19.01 -26.23 11.70
C PRO A 466 -19.18 -24.84 12.31
N ARG A 467 -18.07 -24.17 12.63
CA ARG A 467 -18.08 -22.84 13.24
C ARG A 467 -18.00 -21.76 12.18
N PHE A 468 -18.69 -20.66 12.42
CA PHE A 468 -18.57 -19.43 11.63
C PHE A 468 -17.88 -18.39 12.50
N GLU A 469 -16.69 -17.96 12.08
CA GLU A 469 -15.88 -17.02 12.84
C GLU A 469 -16.09 -15.59 12.32
N VAL A 470 -16.24 -14.66 13.25
CA VAL A 470 -16.35 -13.21 12.97
C VAL A 470 -15.23 -12.49 13.72
N PRO A 471 -13.98 -12.57 13.22
CA PRO A 471 -12.86 -11.91 13.86
C PRO A 471 -13.07 -10.39 13.92
N ALA A 472 -12.85 -9.82 15.11
CA ALA A 472 -12.93 -8.40 15.36
C ALA A 472 -11.75 -7.91 16.21
N VAL A 473 -11.25 -6.72 15.87
CA VAL A 473 -10.13 -6.07 16.58
C VAL A 473 -10.47 -4.61 16.83
N THR A 474 -10.30 -4.17 18.08
CA THR A 474 -10.33 -2.74 18.43
C THR A 474 -8.94 -2.30 18.84
N LYS A 475 -8.42 -1.23 18.22
CA LYS A 475 -7.16 -0.60 18.64
C LYS A 475 -7.45 0.73 19.31
N LEU A 476 -6.77 0.98 20.43
CA LEU A 476 -6.69 2.29 21.07
C LEU A 476 -5.23 2.71 21.15
N SER A 477 -4.91 3.86 20.57
CA SER A 477 -3.55 4.39 20.50
C SER A 477 -3.44 5.76 21.15
N PHE A 478 -2.36 5.97 21.88
CA PHE A 478 -1.94 7.26 22.42
C PHE A 478 -0.69 7.70 21.68
N ILE A 479 -0.69 8.94 21.21
CA ILE A 479 0.33 9.47 20.32
C ILE A 479 0.85 10.77 20.92
N GLN A 480 2.13 10.86 21.21
CA GLN A 480 2.79 12.16 21.38
C GLN A 480 3.57 12.46 20.12
N ALA A 481 3.08 13.41 19.32
CA ALA A 481 3.75 13.82 18.10
C ALA A 481 4.53 15.12 18.25
N PHE A 482 5.61 15.23 17.48
CA PHE A 482 6.42 16.42 17.30
C PHE A 482 6.56 16.72 15.81
N SER A 483 6.16 17.91 15.36
CA SER A 483 6.24 18.31 13.95
C SER A 483 6.71 19.77 13.80
N MET A 484 6.94 20.18 12.56
CA MET A 484 7.34 21.55 12.25
C MET A 484 6.17 22.54 12.34
N GLU A 485 4.98 22.14 11.91
CA GLU A 485 3.77 22.97 11.92
C GLU A 485 2.55 22.22 12.44
N PRO A 486 1.54 22.94 12.97
CA PRO A 486 0.21 22.40 13.22
C PRO A 486 -0.46 21.98 11.91
N SER A 487 -0.59 20.67 11.70
CA SER A 487 -1.50 20.05 10.72
C SER A 487 -1.40 18.53 10.84
N MET A 488 -2.48 17.82 10.55
CA MET A 488 -2.48 16.35 10.45
C MET A 488 -1.55 15.83 9.35
N TYR A 489 -1.33 16.63 8.31
CA TYR A 489 -0.45 16.35 7.17
C TYR A 489 0.92 17.05 7.26
N SER A 490 1.23 17.74 8.36
CA SER A 490 2.57 18.33 8.52
C SER A 490 3.63 17.24 8.71
N ARG A 491 4.66 17.24 7.87
CA ARG A 491 5.83 16.38 8.00
C ARG A 491 7.12 17.18 7.82
N PRO A 492 8.27 16.70 8.37
CA PRO A 492 8.45 15.46 9.12
C PRO A 492 7.76 15.46 10.50
N GLN A 493 7.46 14.27 11.01
CA GLN A 493 6.88 14.09 12.33
C GLN A 493 7.56 12.94 13.09
N LEU A 494 7.99 13.21 14.32
CA LEU A 494 8.45 12.21 15.28
C LEU A 494 7.29 11.87 16.22
N ARG A 495 7.05 10.59 16.49
CA ARG A 495 5.96 10.11 17.34
C ARG A 495 6.48 9.15 18.39
N LEU A 496 6.01 9.32 19.63
CA LEU A 496 5.96 8.26 20.62
C LEU A 496 4.55 7.68 20.59
N ILE A 497 4.44 6.37 20.42
CA ILE A 497 3.16 5.67 20.20
C ILE A 497 3.05 4.53 21.19
N TYR A 498 1.92 4.47 21.89
CA TYR A 498 1.47 3.26 22.59
C TYR A 498 0.12 2.84 22.00
N THR A 499 -0.02 1.57 21.61
CA THR A 499 -1.28 0.99 21.12
C THR A 499 -1.61 -0.28 21.90
N ALA A 500 -2.86 -0.41 22.31
CA ALA A 500 -3.45 -1.65 22.78
C ALA A 500 -4.45 -2.15 21.73
N SER A 501 -4.21 -3.35 21.22
CA SER A 501 -5.10 -4.06 20.28
C SER A 501 -5.86 -5.11 21.06
N MET A 502 -7.18 -4.98 21.15
CA MET A 502 -8.09 -5.89 21.83
C MET A 502 -8.75 -6.79 20.79
N LEU A 503 -8.58 -8.11 20.95
CA LEU A 503 -9.05 -9.14 20.03
C LEU A 503 -10.23 -9.88 20.65
N ASN A 504 -11.23 -10.24 19.85
CA ASN A 504 -12.19 -11.26 20.26
C ASN A 504 -11.64 -12.68 20.04
N GLU A 505 -12.33 -13.69 20.56
CA GLU A 505 -11.86 -15.08 20.42
C GLU A 505 -11.76 -15.54 18.95
N SER A 506 -12.65 -15.06 18.09
CA SER A 506 -12.58 -15.35 16.64
C SER A 506 -11.31 -14.79 16.00
N ALA A 507 -10.89 -13.57 16.38
CA ALA A 507 -9.64 -12.97 15.95
C ALA A 507 -8.43 -13.74 16.48
N GLN A 508 -8.48 -14.22 17.73
CA GLN A 508 -7.45 -15.11 18.27
C GLN A 508 -7.34 -16.41 17.45
N ARG A 509 -8.47 -17.04 17.12
CA ARG A 509 -8.51 -18.28 16.33
C ARG A 509 -8.09 -18.10 14.88
N SER A 510 -8.04 -16.87 14.37
CA SER A 510 -7.47 -16.59 13.05
C SER A 510 -5.95 -16.83 12.98
N TYR A 511 -5.27 -16.84 14.13
CA TYR A 511 -3.89 -17.29 14.23
C TYR A 511 -3.79 -18.82 14.17
N ARG A 512 -2.68 -19.32 13.61
CA ARG A 512 -2.38 -20.76 13.61
C ARG A 512 -2.38 -21.30 15.06
N PRO A 513 -2.81 -22.55 15.29
CA PRO A 513 -2.87 -23.13 16.64
C PRO A 513 -1.57 -23.02 17.44
N GLN A 514 -0.42 -23.04 16.77
CA GLN A 514 0.92 -22.98 17.38
C GLN A 514 1.43 -21.55 17.60
N ASP A 515 0.71 -20.53 17.13
CA ASP A 515 1.13 -19.14 17.28
C ASP A 515 0.80 -18.64 18.70
N PRO A 516 1.80 -18.24 19.51
CA PRO A 516 1.56 -17.81 20.89
C PRO A 516 0.62 -16.60 20.99
N ARG A 517 0.46 -15.82 19.91
CA ARG A 517 -0.46 -14.69 19.86
C ARG A 517 -1.93 -15.11 19.93
N ARG A 518 -2.24 -16.38 19.65
CA ARG A 518 -3.58 -16.96 19.78
C ARG A 518 -4.09 -16.92 21.22
N GLU A 519 -3.20 -16.88 22.21
CA GLU A 519 -3.56 -16.83 23.63
C GLU A 519 -3.73 -15.41 24.16
N LEU A 520 -3.37 -14.39 23.38
CA LEU A 520 -3.39 -12.99 23.79
C LEU A 520 -4.72 -12.34 23.39
N ASP A 521 -5.51 -11.92 24.37
CA ASP A 521 -6.72 -11.11 24.17
C ASP A 521 -6.38 -9.62 23.95
N VAL A 522 -5.22 -9.20 24.47
CA VAL A 522 -4.64 -7.88 24.23
C VAL A 522 -3.20 -8.00 23.74
N GLN A 523 -2.91 -7.35 22.61
CA GLN A 523 -1.56 -7.20 22.07
C GLN A 523 -1.13 -5.74 22.16
N HIS A 524 0.09 -5.51 22.66
CA HIS A 524 0.63 -4.17 22.89
C HIS A 524 1.63 -3.77 21.81
N TYR A 525 1.72 -2.47 21.58
CA TYR A 525 2.76 -1.82 20.80
C TYR A 525 3.25 -0.63 21.61
N LEU A 526 4.56 -0.53 21.86
CA LEU A 526 5.20 0.68 22.34
C LEU A 526 6.38 0.99 21.42
N GLY A 527 6.40 2.17 20.82
CA GLY A 527 7.47 2.52 19.89
C GLY A 527 7.66 3.99 19.63
N VAL A 528 8.82 4.30 19.08
CA VAL A 528 9.15 5.59 18.49
C VAL A 528 9.13 5.44 16.97
N MET A 529 8.48 6.37 16.28
CA MET A 529 8.38 6.38 14.83
C MET A 529 8.70 7.77 14.29
N VAL A 530 9.48 7.85 13.22
CA VAL A 530 9.58 9.06 12.40
C VAL A 530 8.90 8.80 11.07
N GLU A 531 8.11 9.75 10.59
CA GLU A 531 7.49 9.73 9.26
C GLU A 531 7.80 11.05 8.56
N TRP A 532 8.09 11.00 7.26
CA TRP A 532 8.39 12.18 6.46
C TRP A 532 7.89 12.05 5.03
N TRP A 533 7.67 13.21 4.42
CA TRP A 533 7.64 13.35 2.96
C TRP A 533 8.03 14.75 2.55
N PHE A 534 8.63 14.87 1.37
CA PHE A 534 8.90 16.13 0.70
C PHE A 534 9.17 15.87 -0.78
N ASN A 535 8.72 16.77 -1.66
CA ASN A 535 8.99 16.75 -3.10
C ASN A 535 8.78 15.40 -3.82
N SER A 536 7.96 14.48 -3.29
CA SER A 536 7.65 13.21 -3.95
C SER A 536 6.56 13.43 -4.98
N ALA A 537 6.70 12.83 -6.15
CA ALA A 537 5.70 12.79 -7.21
C ALA A 537 4.71 11.63 -7.03
N SER A 538 4.95 10.75 -6.05
CA SER A 538 4.16 9.54 -5.79
C SER A 538 3.10 9.72 -4.69
N TYR A 539 3.11 10.86 -3.97
CA TYR A 539 2.28 11.16 -2.80
C TYR A 539 1.75 12.60 -2.79
#